data_AF-I1CS98-F1
#
_entry.id   AF-I1CS98-F1
#
_cell.length_a   1.000
_cell.length_b   1.000
_cell.length_c   1.000
_cell.angle_alpha   90.00
_cell.angle_beta   90.00
_cell.angle_gamma   90.00
#
_symmetry.space_group_name_H-M   'P 1'
#
loop_
_entity.id
_entity.type
_entity.pdbx_description
1 polymer ?
#
loop_
_entity_poly.entity_id
_entity_poly.type
_entity_poly.pdbx_seq_one_letter_code
_entity_poly.pdbx_strand_id
1 'polypeptide(L)'
;MTRKIFLEIKIGNIDQHENASARYQSAKAWVNQWWSTYGFTSNDLDQFGPEDRETAKDILSNDPKAINEKWLVDPPEPLKGGIIEIELFEKDCPKTCENFVSLCKGGKIGKSSKKPLHYENTKMFRLVPGFVVQGGDVTREKV
;
A
#
# COMPACT_ATOMS: atom_id res chain seq x y z
N MET A 1 19.19 4.96 -26.01
CA MET A 1 17.97 4.70 -25.21
C MET A 1 18.10 5.46 -23.90
N THR A 2 17.09 6.24 -23.53
CA THR A 2 17.05 6.89 -22.21
C THR A 2 16.42 5.94 -21.21
N ARG A 3 17.02 5.85 -20.01
CA ARG A 3 16.53 4.97 -18.95
C ARG A 3 15.39 5.67 -18.22
N LYS A 4 14.29 4.95 -18.01
CA LYS A 4 13.11 5.41 -17.29
C LYS A 4 12.89 4.59 -16.03
N ILE A 5 12.42 5.23 -14.96
CA ILE A 5 12.04 4.59 -13.71
C ILE A 5 10.61 5.00 -13.36
N PHE A 6 9.89 4.08 -12.74
CA PHE A 6 8.53 4.29 -12.26
C PHE A 6 8.54 4.22 -10.73
N LEU A 7 8.04 5.26 -10.08
CA LEU A 7 7.86 5.30 -8.63
C LEU A 7 6.38 5.32 -8.30
N GLU A 8 5.93 4.37 -7.48
CA GLU A 8 4.59 4.40 -6.90
C GLU A 8 4.58 5.38 -5.72
N ILE A 9 3.67 6.36 -5.77
CA ILE A 9 3.45 7.32 -4.71
C ILE A 9 2.09 7.05 -4.07
N LYS A 10 2.10 6.86 -2.76
CA LYS A 10 0.90 6.72 -1.92
C LYS A 10 0.71 7.99 -1.10
N ILE A 11 -0.52 8.51 -1.08
CA ILE A 11 -0.92 9.74 -0.39
C ILE A 11 -2.06 9.42 0.56
N GLY A 12 -1.84 9.70 1.85
CA GLY A 12 -2.81 9.45 2.92
C GLY A 12 -2.18 8.72 4.11
N ASN A 13 -3.02 8.20 5.00
CA ASN A 13 -2.59 7.37 6.12
C ASN A 13 -2.44 5.91 5.65
N ILE A 14 -1.20 5.52 5.36
CA ILE A 14 -0.87 4.18 4.82
C ILE A 14 -1.18 3.11 5.86
N ASP A 15 -0.76 3.29 7.12
CA ASP A 15 -0.94 2.31 8.18
C ASP A 15 -2.43 2.02 8.46
N GLN A 16 -3.25 3.07 8.47
CA GLN A 16 -4.69 2.93 8.62
C GLN A 16 -5.32 2.20 7.43
N HIS A 17 -4.88 2.50 6.20
CA HIS A 17 -5.38 1.83 5.01
C HIS A 17 -4.95 0.35 4.96
N GLU A 18 -3.71 0.03 5.32
CA GLU A 18 -3.23 -1.35 5.40
C GLU A 18 -3.97 -2.15 6.48
N ASN A 19 -4.21 -1.54 7.65
CA ASN A 19 -5.02 -2.16 8.70
C ASN A 19 -6.46 -2.42 8.23
N ALA A 20 -7.11 -1.43 7.60
CA ALA A 20 -8.46 -1.59 7.05
C ALA A 20 -8.49 -2.65 5.94
N SER A 21 -7.48 -2.68 5.07
CA SER A 21 -7.34 -3.68 4.02
C SER A 21 -7.17 -5.08 4.59
N ALA A 22 -6.35 -5.27 5.63
CA ALA A 22 -6.20 -6.56 6.31
C ALA A 22 -7.53 -7.04 6.91
N ARG A 23 -8.27 -6.14 7.58
CA ARG A 23 -9.60 -6.43 8.16
C ARG A 23 -10.63 -6.80 7.08
N TYR A 24 -10.56 -6.15 5.92
CA TYR A 24 -11.37 -6.49 4.76
C TYR A 24 -11.00 -7.85 4.17
N GLN A 25 -9.70 -8.15 4.03
CA GLN A 25 -9.22 -9.45 3.55
C GLN A 25 -9.62 -10.61 4.46
N SER A 26 -9.62 -10.42 5.78
CA SER A 26 -10.13 -11.43 6.71
C SER A 26 -11.62 -11.72 6.48
N ALA A 27 -12.44 -10.68 6.25
CA ALA A 27 -13.84 -10.85 5.88
C ALA A 27 -13.99 -11.57 4.53
N LYS A 28 -13.18 -11.22 3.52
CA LYS A 28 -13.15 -11.93 2.23
C LYS A 28 -12.84 -13.41 2.39
N ALA A 29 -11.84 -13.75 3.20
CA ALA A 29 -11.45 -15.14 3.46
C ALA A 29 -12.57 -15.90 4.17
N TRP A 30 -13.24 -15.27 5.13
CA TRP A 30 -14.40 -15.86 5.78
C TRP A 30 -15.55 -16.11 4.80
N VAL A 31 -15.88 -15.14 3.94
CA VAL A 31 -16.88 -15.32 2.89
C VAL A 31 -16.49 -16.49 1.98
N ASN A 32 -15.25 -16.54 1.52
CA ASN A 32 -14.79 -17.61 0.66
C ASN A 32 -14.92 -19.00 1.29
N GLN A 33 -14.76 -19.09 2.62
CA GLN A 33 -14.88 -20.33 3.36
C GLN A 33 -16.34 -20.72 3.63
N TRP A 34 -17.21 -19.76 3.93
CA TRP A 34 -18.55 -20.02 4.48
C TRP A 34 -19.72 -19.65 3.56
N TRP A 35 -19.46 -19.22 2.32
CA TRP A 35 -20.49 -18.76 1.40
C TRP A 35 -21.61 -19.76 1.15
N SER A 36 -21.30 -21.04 0.98
CA SER A 36 -22.29 -22.09 0.75
C SER A 36 -23.12 -22.41 1.99
N THR A 37 -22.56 -22.19 3.19
CA THR A 37 -23.25 -22.43 4.47
C THR A 37 -24.32 -21.38 4.72
N TYR A 38 -24.02 -20.12 4.40
CA TYR A 38 -24.96 -19.00 4.60
C TYR A 38 -25.80 -18.68 3.34
N GLY A 39 -25.59 -19.42 2.25
CA GLY A 39 -26.38 -19.29 1.03
C GLY A 39 -26.09 -18.02 0.23
N PHE A 40 -24.89 -17.44 0.36
CA PHE A 40 -24.50 -16.26 -0.41
C PHE A 40 -24.42 -16.59 -1.91
N THR A 41 -24.66 -15.57 -2.74
CA THR A 41 -24.64 -15.69 -4.20
C THR A 41 -23.25 -15.93 -4.79
N SER A 42 -22.19 -15.59 -4.05
CA SER A 42 -20.80 -15.73 -4.48
C SER A 42 -19.88 -16.11 -3.31
N ASN A 43 -18.69 -16.62 -3.63
CA ASN A 43 -17.60 -16.87 -2.69
C ASN A 43 -16.59 -15.72 -2.60
N ASP A 44 -16.89 -14.59 -3.24
CA ASP A 44 -16.08 -13.39 -3.25
C ASP A 44 -16.90 -12.18 -2.79
N LEU A 45 -16.49 -11.60 -1.66
CA LEU A 45 -17.15 -10.43 -1.06
C LEU A 45 -17.19 -9.22 -2.01
N ASP A 46 -16.25 -9.12 -2.96
CA ASP A 46 -16.25 -8.02 -3.94
C ASP A 46 -17.45 -8.11 -4.90
N GLN A 47 -18.01 -9.31 -5.09
CA GLN A 47 -19.15 -9.56 -5.96
C GLN A 47 -20.50 -9.43 -5.23
N PHE A 48 -20.49 -9.20 -3.92
CA PHE A 48 -21.71 -9.13 -3.13
C PHE A 48 -22.54 -7.90 -3.50
N GLY A 49 -23.82 -8.15 -3.75
CA GLY A 49 -24.84 -7.10 -3.80
C GLY A 49 -25.12 -6.50 -2.42
N PRO A 50 -25.98 -5.46 -2.34
CA PRO A 50 -26.29 -4.79 -1.09
C PRO A 50 -26.93 -5.72 -0.04
N GLU A 51 -27.77 -6.66 -0.47
CA GLU A 51 -28.45 -7.61 0.43
C GLU A 51 -27.47 -8.62 1.06
N ASP A 52 -26.59 -9.20 0.26
CA ASP A 52 -25.54 -10.13 0.75
C ASP A 52 -24.57 -9.41 1.69
N ARG A 53 -24.24 -8.14 1.42
CA ARG A 53 -23.40 -7.31 2.31
C ARG A 53 -24.07 -7.05 3.65
N GLU A 54 -25.36 -6.75 3.68
CA GLU A 54 -26.09 -6.53 4.93
C GLU A 54 -26.15 -7.82 5.75
N THR A 55 -26.43 -8.95 5.09
CA THR A 55 -26.43 -10.27 5.73
C THR A 55 -25.05 -10.63 6.29
N ALA A 56 -23.98 -10.38 5.54
CA ALA A 56 -22.62 -10.56 6.03
C ALA A 56 -22.29 -9.66 7.23
N LYS A 57 -22.75 -8.40 7.24
CA LYS A 57 -22.58 -7.50 8.38
C LYS A 57 -23.27 -8.03 9.63
N ASP A 58 -24.49 -8.53 9.51
CA ASP A 58 -25.24 -9.08 10.64
C ASP A 58 -24.56 -10.34 11.21
N ILE A 59 -24.15 -11.27 10.35
CA ILE A 59 -23.46 -12.50 10.78
C ILE A 59 -22.14 -12.17 11.47
N LEU A 60 -21.32 -11.31 10.85
CA LEU A 60 -20.02 -10.94 11.40
C LEU A 60 -20.13 -10.09 12.67
N SER A 61 -21.25 -9.40 12.89
CA SER A 61 -21.52 -8.68 14.15
C SER A 61 -21.80 -9.61 15.32
N ASN A 62 -22.08 -10.89 15.07
CA ASN A 62 -22.30 -11.93 16.07
C ASN A 62 -21.10 -12.90 16.20
N ASP A 63 -20.12 -12.84 15.29
CA ASP A 63 -18.92 -13.67 15.34
C ASP A 63 -17.88 -13.07 16.31
N PRO A 64 -17.50 -13.78 17.39
CA PRO A 64 -16.58 -13.24 18.40
C PRO A 64 -15.20 -12.84 17.83
N LYS A 65 -14.73 -13.55 16.81
CA LYS A 65 -13.43 -13.28 16.17
C LYS A 65 -13.52 -12.03 15.30
N ALA A 66 -14.58 -11.93 14.49
CA ALA A 66 -14.81 -10.77 13.64
C ALA A 66 -15.04 -9.48 14.44
N ILE A 67 -15.70 -9.55 15.60
CA ILE A 67 -15.86 -8.40 16.51
C ILE A 67 -14.51 -7.97 17.10
N ASN A 68 -13.71 -8.93 17.60
CA ASN A 68 -12.42 -8.63 18.22
C ASN A 68 -11.41 -8.03 17.23
N GLU A 69 -11.34 -8.62 16.02
CA GLU A 69 -10.48 -8.13 14.94
C GLU A 69 -11.13 -6.99 14.13
N LYS A 70 -12.39 -6.63 14.46
CA LYS A 70 -13.20 -5.59 13.83
C LYS A 70 -13.29 -5.73 12.31
N TRP A 71 -13.59 -6.89 11.75
CA TRP A 71 -13.58 -7.07 10.30
C TRP A 71 -14.45 -6.07 9.54
N LEU A 72 -14.08 -5.77 8.30
CA LEU A 72 -14.79 -4.82 7.44
C LEU A 72 -15.46 -5.56 6.28
N VAL A 73 -16.72 -5.24 6.03
CA VAL A 73 -17.51 -5.80 4.90
C VAL A 73 -17.53 -4.87 3.70
N ASP A 74 -17.32 -3.57 3.95
CA ASP A 74 -17.20 -2.57 2.90
C ASP A 74 -15.72 -2.40 2.53
N PRO A 75 -15.40 -2.29 1.22
CA PRO A 75 -14.02 -2.14 0.78
C PRO A 75 -13.43 -0.83 1.32
N PRO A 76 -12.18 -0.82 1.80
CA PRO A 76 -11.53 0.40 2.26
C PRO A 76 -11.36 1.38 1.10
N GLU A 77 -11.47 2.68 1.38
CA GLU A 77 -11.20 3.70 0.37
C GLU A 77 -9.76 3.56 -0.16
N PRO A 78 -9.55 3.60 -1.48
CA PRO A 78 -8.24 3.47 -2.06
C PRO A 78 -7.34 4.64 -1.65
N LEU A 79 -6.06 4.36 -1.38
CA LEU A 79 -5.08 5.42 -1.18
C LEU A 79 -5.03 6.30 -2.43
N LYS A 80 -5.01 7.61 -2.21
CA LYS A 80 -4.74 8.56 -3.28
C LYS A 80 -3.28 8.39 -3.73
N GLY A 81 -2.97 8.78 -4.96
CA GLY A 81 -1.61 8.67 -5.47
C GLY A 81 -1.56 8.23 -6.92
N GLY A 82 -0.42 7.69 -7.32
CA GLY A 82 -0.19 7.23 -8.69
C GLY A 82 1.27 6.93 -8.98
N ILE A 83 1.54 6.63 -10.24
CA ILE A 83 2.88 6.32 -10.71
C ILE A 83 3.51 7.60 -11.28
N ILE A 84 4.71 7.93 -10.80
CA ILE A 84 5.56 8.96 -11.39
C ILE A 84 6.58 8.27 -12.29
N GLU A 85 6.58 8.63 -13.56
CA GLU A 85 7.63 8.26 -14.51
C GLU A 85 8.75 9.31 -14.50
N ILE A 86 9.99 8.86 -14.33
CA ILE A 86 11.19 9.71 -14.29
C ILE A 86 12.16 9.23 -15.35
N GLU A 87 12.50 10.11 -16.29
CA GLU A 87 13.57 9.91 -17.26
C GLU A 87 14.91 10.36 -16.67
N LEU A 88 15.96 9.56 -16.87
CA LEU A 88 17.28 9.81 -16.32
C LEU A 88 18.26 10.35 -17.37
N PHE A 89 18.94 11.44 -17.04
CA PHE A 89 19.97 12.07 -17.86
C PHE A 89 21.35 11.41 -17.66
N GLU A 90 21.47 10.14 -18.03
CA GLU A 90 22.69 9.35 -17.81
C GLU A 90 23.93 9.90 -18.53
N LYS A 91 23.75 10.63 -19.64
CA LYS A 91 24.85 11.25 -20.38
C LYS A 91 25.50 12.38 -19.59
N ASP A 92 24.70 13.20 -18.93
CA ASP A 92 25.16 14.38 -18.22
C ASP A 92 25.59 14.03 -16.78
N CYS A 93 24.85 13.14 -16.13
CA CYS A 93 25.01 12.83 -14.70
C CYS A 93 25.04 11.31 -14.43
N PRO A 94 26.00 10.54 -14.99
CA PRO A 94 25.99 9.08 -14.93
C PRO A 94 26.01 8.54 -13.49
N LYS A 95 26.89 9.07 -12.65
CA LYS A 95 27.02 8.63 -11.23
C LYS A 95 25.75 8.89 -10.42
N THR A 96 25.09 10.04 -10.65
CA THR A 96 23.85 10.40 -9.97
C THR A 96 22.71 9.47 -10.39
N CYS A 97 22.60 9.20 -11.70
CA CYS A 97 21.59 8.31 -12.25
C CYS A 97 21.79 6.88 -11.71
N GLU A 98 23.01 6.35 -11.70
CA GLU A 98 23.29 5.02 -11.15
C GLU A 98 22.99 4.92 -9.65
N ASN A 99 23.27 5.97 -8.88
CA ASN A 99 22.92 6.03 -7.47
C ASN A 99 21.39 6.01 -7.29
N PHE A 100 20.67 6.84 -8.04
CA PHE A 100 19.20 6.89 -7.99
C PHE A 100 18.57 5.55 -8.37
N VAL A 101 19.03 4.92 -9.46
CA VAL A 101 18.61 3.57 -9.89
C VAL A 101 18.88 2.55 -8.78
N SER A 102 20.06 2.60 -8.14
CA SER A 102 20.41 1.69 -7.06
C SER A 102 19.46 1.82 -5.87
N LEU A 103 19.09 3.04 -5.50
CA LEU A 103 18.14 3.30 -4.40
C LEU A 103 16.69 2.93 -4.77
N CYS A 104 16.33 2.98 -6.06
CA CYS A 104 15.04 2.50 -6.54
C CYS A 104 14.94 0.97 -6.53
N LYS A 105 16.03 0.26 -6.83
CA LYS A 105 16.08 -1.22 -6.84
C LYS A 105 16.33 -1.83 -5.45
N GLY A 106 16.98 -1.08 -4.56
CA GLY A 106 17.46 -1.61 -3.29
C GLY A 106 18.65 -2.56 -3.44
N GLY A 107 18.81 -3.44 -2.45
CA GLY A 107 19.82 -4.52 -2.45
C GLY A 107 21.22 -4.11 -1.95
N LYS A 108 21.42 -2.84 -1.56
CA LYS A 108 22.66 -2.37 -0.94
C LYS A 108 22.42 -2.01 0.52
N ILE A 109 23.45 -2.14 1.35
CA ILE A 109 23.43 -1.73 2.77
C ILE A 109 24.38 -0.56 2.94
N GLY A 110 23.94 0.47 3.66
CA GLY A 110 24.75 1.64 3.95
C GLY A 110 25.94 1.26 4.83
N LYS A 111 27.15 1.62 4.40
CA LYS A 111 28.39 1.27 5.13
C LYS A 111 28.38 1.82 6.56
N SER A 112 27.93 3.07 6.71
CA SER A 112 27.87 3.79 7.99
C SER A 112 26.52 3.62 8.69
N SER A 113 25.40 3.70 7.96
CA SER A 113 24.07 3.59 8.56
C SER A 113 23.68 2.16 8.93
N LYS A 114 24.32 1.14 8.33
CA LYS A 114 23.96 -0.29 8.42
C LYS A 114 22.50 -0.59 8.05
N LYS A 115 21.83 0.35 7.38
CA LYS A 115 20.43 0.23 6.94
C LYS A 115 20.34 -0.12 5.46
N PRO A 116 19.26 -0.81 5.03
CA PRO A 116 18.97 -1.01 3.61
C PRO A 116 18.87 0.32 2.88
N LEU A 117 19.56 0.44 1.74
CA LEU A 117 19.51 1.62 0.89
C LEU A 117 18.44 1.44 -0.17
N HIS A 118 17.20 1.79 0.17
CA HIS A 118 16.05 1.65 -0.72
C HIS A 118 15.02 2.75 -0.48
N TYR A 119 14.45 3.32 -1.55
CA TYR A 119 13.34 4.27 -1.48
C TYR A 119 11.98 3.66 -1.11
N GLU A 120 11.81 2.35 -1.19
CA GLU A 120 10.55 1.71 -0.85
C GLU A 120 10.17 2.04 0.60
N ASN A 121 8.92 2.46 0.80
CA ASN A 121 8.40 2.90 2.10
C ASN A 121 9.13 4.10 2.72
N THR A 122 9.83 4.91 1.92
CA THR A 122 10.34 6.22 2.39
C THR A 122 9.29 7.31 2.26
N LYS A 123 9.31 8.27 3.21
CA LYS A 123 8.34 9.37 3.26
C LYS A 123 8.87 10.61 2.53
N MET A 124 7.97 11.32 1.85
CA MET A 124 8.21 12.69 1.42
C MET A 124 8.01 13.59 2.64
N PHE A 125 9.11 14.03 3.26
CA PHE A 125 9.08 14.74 4.54
C PHE A 125 8.99 16.26 4.41
N ARG A 126 9.16 16.81 3.21
CA ARG A 126 9.06 18.25 2.97
C ARG A 126 8.21 18.53 1.74
N LEU A 127 7.10 19.23 1.98
CA LEU A 127 6.10 19.61 0.98
C LEU A 127 5.94 21.13 1.03
N VAL A 128 6.40 21.83 -0.01
CA VAL A 128 6.27 23.28 -0.13
C VAL A 128 5.45 23.58 -1.38
N PRO A 129 4.17 24.02 -1.22
CA PRO A 129 3.30 24.33 -2.36
C PRO A 129 3.94 25.36 -3.30
N GLY A 130 3.84 25.12 -4.61
CA GLY A 130 4.43 25.99 -5.63
C GLY A 130 5.96 25.90 -5.74
N PHE A 131 6.61 24.99 -5.01
CA PHE A 131 8.07 24.87 -5.02
C PHE A 131 8.57 23.44 -5.14
N VAL A 132 8.46 22.62 -4.08
CA VAL A 132 9.13 21.31 -4.06
C VAL A 132 8.43 20.29 -3.17
N VAL A 133 8.45 19.05 -3.64
CA VAL A 133 8.22 17.83 -2.86
C VAL A 133 9.56 17.14 -2.70
N GLN A 134 10.00 16.95 -1.47
CA GLN A 134 11.32 16.40 -1.15
C GLN A 134 11.20 15.20 -0.21
N GLY A 135 11.93 14.14 -0.55
CA GLY A 135 12.03 12.90 0.20
C GLY A 135 13.39 12.23 0.00
N GLY A 136 13.42 10.89 0.10
CA GLY A 136 14.62 10.10 -0.16
C GLY A 136 15.58 9.96 1.01
N ASP A 137 15.15 10.30 2.23
CA ASP A 137 15.88 9.91 3.44
C ASP A 137 15.61 8.42 3.74
N VAL A 138 16.53 7.58 3.27
CA VAL A 138 16.50 6.12 3.45
C VAL A 138 17.11 5.67 4.78
N THR A 139 17.57 6.60 5.61
CA THR A 139 18.36 6.28 6.83
C THR A 139 17.62 6.55 8.13
N ARG A 140 16.60 7.42 8.12
CA ARG A 140 15.72 7.61 9.28
C ARG A 140 14.77 6.43 9.45
N GLU A 141 14.43 6.12 10.70
CA GLU A 141 13.45 5.06 10.98
C GLU A 141 12.08 5.45 10.45
N LYS A 142 11.35 4.43 10.01
CA LYS A 142 9.94 4.54 9.67
C LYS A 142 9.19 4.76 10.98
N VAL A 143 9.06 6.02 11.42
CA VAL A 143 8.15 6.40 12.50
C VAL A 143 6.73 6.24 12.01
#